data_AF-A0A9P0DE49-F1
#
_entry.id   AF-A0A9P0DE49-F1
#
_cell.length_a   1.000
_cell.length_b   1.000
_cell.length_c   1.000
_cell.angle_alpha   90.00
_cell.angle_beta   90.00
_cell.angle_gamma   90.00
#
_symmetry.space_group_name_H-M   'P 1'
#
loop_
_entity.id
_entity.type
_entity.pdbx_description
1 polymer ?
#
loop_
_entity_poly.entity_id
_entity_poly.type
_entity_poly.pdbx_seq_one_letter_code
_entity_poly.pdbx_strand_id
1 'polypeptide(L)'
;MNLCVRIYILCRFYSFHYFQTRKATLNLEPTGKVDLTAGYLQDLETLSRDGVIGVTYIPSDRILTLILPMKFGDLRFSYNFHSKVTFISSHGVVNGTVKNVRVNAQLSFDFRTYQAALDHYDMDDTGDITVKFHGNKIVDWLLDAMTKVFTVFFHPLIVGQIQKLIRDNLRVIATQLNELIHKIIDPTML
;
A
#
# COMPACT_ATOMS: atom_id res chain seq x y z
N MET A 1 -5.42 6.02 -30.98
CA MET A 1 -5.89 4.96 -30.05
C MET A 1 -5.37 5.20 -28.62
N ASN A 2 -5.55 6.41 -28.05
CA ASN A 2 -4.84 6.86 -26.82
C ASN A 2 -5.73 7.44 -25.71
N LEU A 3 -7.06 7.29 -25.77
CA LEU A 3 -7.97 7.83 -24.74
C LEU A 3 -8.57 6.76 -23.81
N CYS A 4 -8.62 5.49 -24.23
CA CYS A 4 -9.40 4.47 -23.51
C CYS A 4 -8.67 3.87 -22.28
N VAL A 5 -7.34 3.78 -22.30
CA VAL A 5 -6.55 3.23 -21.18
C VAL A 5 -6.52 4.19 -19.98
N ARG A 6 -6.60 5.50 -20.24
CA ARG A 6 -6.56 6.53 -19.18
C ARG A 6 -7.83 6.52 -18.30
N ILE A 7 -8.95 6.05 -18.83
CA ILE A 7 -10.24 6.00 -18.11
C ILE A 7 -10.38 4.71 -17.29
N TYR A 8 -9.87 3.58 -17.77
CA TYR A 8 -9.98 2.31 -17.04
C TYR A 8 -9.12 2.25 -15.77
N ILE A 9 -7.95 2.91 -15.76
CA ILE A 9 -7.12 3.00 -14.55
C ILE A 9 -7.79 3.86 -13.48
N LEU A 10 -8.55 4.89 -13.86
CA LEU A 10 -9.22 5.79 -12.90
C LEU A 10 -10.57 5.25 -12.39
N CYS A 11 -11.28 4.43 -13.16
CA CYS A 11 -12.67 4.07 -12.84
C CYS A 11 -12.86 3.01 -11.74
N ARG A 12 -11.80 2.33 -11.29
CA ARG A 12 -11.86 1.31 -10.22
C ARG A 12 -11.38 1.77 -8.85
N PHE A 13 -11.07 3.07 -8.68
CA PHE A 13 -10.59 3.62 -7.40
C PHE A 13 -11.70 4.00 -6.41
N TYR A 14 -12.98 3.92 -6.78
CA TYR A 14 -14.09 4.49 -6.00
C TYR A 14 -14.53 3.76 -4.73
N SER A 15 -13.85 2.69 -4.28
CA SER A 15 -14.35 1.86 -3.18
C SER A 15 -13.32 1.49 -2.11
N PHE A 16 -12.31 2.32 -1.87
CA PHE A 16 -11.29 2.09 -0.82
C PHE A 16 -11.22 3.22 0.21
N HIS A 17 -12.36 3.79 0.60
CA HIS A 17 -12.33 4.92 1.52
C HIS A 17 -11.90 4.54 2.95
N TYR A 18 -11.99 3.25 3.32
CA TYR A 18 -11.57 2.73 4.63
C TYR A 18 -11.03 1.30 4.52
N PHE A 19 -9.81 1.07 5.01
CA PHE A 19 -9.25 -0.27 5.21
C PHE A 19 -9.19 -0.60 6.70
N GLN A 20 -9.95 -1.61 7.12
CA GLN A 20 -9.94 -2.10 8.51
C GLN A 20 -8.63 -2.82 8.81
N THR A 21 -7.99 -2.43 9.91
CA THR A 21 -6.72 -2.98 10.35
C THR A 21 -6.93 -3.98 11.49
N ARG A 22 -5.97 -4.89 11.68
CA ARG A 22 -6.05 -5.88 12.76
C ARG A 22 -5.79 -5.22 14.12
N LYS A 23 -6.32 -5.84 15.17
CA LYS A 23 -5.94 -5.51 16.55
C LYS A 23 -4.42 -5.67 16.71
N ALA A 24 -3.81 -4.70 17.39
CA ALA A 24 -2.40 -4.71 17.73
C ALA A 24 -2.23 -4.68 19.25
N THR A 25 -1.18 -5.33 19.74
CA THR A 25 -0.71 -5.21 21.11
C THR A 25 0.78 -4.91 21.06
N LEU A 26 1.21 -3.82 21.68
CA LEU A 26 2.62 -3.47 21.84
C LEU A 26 3.00 -3.51 23.31
N ASN A 27 4.14 -4.13 23.59
CA ASN A 27 4.77 -4.08 24.90
C ASN A 27 5.70 -2.86 24.95
N LEU A 28 5.57 -2.08 26.03
CA LEU A 28 6.42 -0.94 26.32
C LEU A 28 7.35 -1.30 27.46
N GLU A 29 8.64 -1.14 27.25
CA GLU A 29 9.61 -1.29 28.32
C GLU A 29 9.61 -0.03 29.20
N PRO A 30 9.71 -0.15 30.54
CA PRO A 30 9.89 -1.40 31.29
C PRO A 30 8.59 -2.09 31.75
N THR A 31 7.41 -1.45 31.82
CA THR A 31 6.18 -2.09 32.37
C THR A 31 4.86 -1.53 31.81
N GLY A 32 4.80 -1.33 30.48
CA GLY A 32 3.60 -0.83 29.81
C GLY A 32 3.09 -1.77 28.72
N LYS A 33 1.80 -1.68 28.42
CA LYS A 33 1.20 -2.30 27.24
C LYS A 33 0.22 -1.32 26.58
N VAL A 34 0.19 -1.31 25.26
CA VAL A 34 -0.81 -0.59 24.46
C VAL A 34 -1.54 -1.59 23.58
N ASP A 35 -2.85 -1.68 23.77
CA ASP A 35 -3.76 -2.36 22.86
C ASP A 35 -4.35 -1.34 21.89
N LEU A 36 -4.24 -1.62 20.60
CA LEU A 36 -4.90 -0.83 19.55
C LEU A 36 -6.00 -1.66 18.91
N THR A 37 -7.17 -1.05 18.78
CA THR A 37 -8.39 -1.69 18.32
C THR A 37 -9.14 -0.78 17.37
N ALA A 38 -10.06 -1.36 16.59
CA ALA A 38 -10.92 -0.63 15.65
C ALA A 38 -10.14 0.33 14.72
N GLY A 39 -8.94 -0.10 14.31
CA GLY A 39 -8.08 0.75 13.51
C GLY A 39 -8.50 0.78 12.06
N TYR A 40 -8.42 1.95 11.43
CA TYR A 40 -8.65 2.09 9.99
C TYR A 40 -7.60 2.99 9.34
N LEU A 41 -7.34 2.71 8.06
CA LEU A 41 -6.48 3.49 7.18
C LEU A 41 -7.33 4.05 6.03
N GLN A 42 -7.08 5.30 5.65
CA GLN A 42 -7.78 6.05 4.61
C GLN A 42 -6.79 6.59 3.57
N ASP A 43 -7.34 7.06 2.45
CA ASP A 43 -6.63 7.78 1.39
C ASP A 43 -5.55 6.97 0.68
N LEU A 44 -5.64 5.64 0.73
CA LEU A 44 -4.83 4.74 -0.07
C LEU A 44 -5.05 4.96 -1.58
N GLU A 45 -6.20 5.50 -1.96
CA GLU A 45 -6.56 5.92 -3.31
C GLU A 45 -5.76 7.11 -3.83
N THR A 46 -5.03 7.82 -2.96
CA THR A 46 -4.15 8.95 -3.38
C THR A 46 -2.84 8.49 -4.03
N LEU A 47 -2.66 7.19 -4.20
CA LEU A 47 -1.51 6.62 -4.89
C LEU A 47 -1.35 7.20 -6.30
N SER A 48 -0.18 7.74 -6.57
CA SER A 48 0.18 8.33 -7.85
C SER A 48 1.62 7.99 -8.23
N ARG A 49 1.99 8.23 -9.49
CA ARG A 49 3.34 8.00 -9.99
C ARG A 49 4.29 9.09 -9.47
N ASP A 50 5.48 8.69 -9.03
CA ASP A 50 6.52 9.60 -8.52
C ASP A 50 7.81 9.58 -9.36
N GLY A 51 7.69 9.79 -10.67
CA GLY A 51 8.85 9.91 -11.55
C GLY A 51 8.69 9.15 -12.87
N VAL A 52 9.84 8.77 -13.43
CA VAL A 52 9.93 8.01 -14.69
C VAL A 52 9.82 6.53 -14.40
N ILE A 53 9.04 5.83 -15.22
CA ILE A 53 8.92 4.37 -15.15
C ILE A 53 10.09 3.76 -15.89
N GLY A 54 10.84 2.89 -15.22
CA GLY A 54 11.85 2.05 -15.85
C GLY A 54 11.18 0.85 -16.51
N VAL A 55 11.56 0.53 -17.74
CA VAL A 55 11.07 -0.65 -18.46
C VAL A 55 12.27 -1.35 -19.09
N THR A 56 12.45 -2.63 -18.76
CA THR A 56 13.52 -3.45 -19.30
C THR A 56 12.94 -4.75 -19.81
N TYR A 57 13.28 -5.14 -21.03
CA TYR A 57 12.92 -6.46 -21.56
C TYR A 57 14.19 -7.26 -21.82
N ILE A 58 14.24 -8.49 -21.30
CA ILE A 58 15.35 -9.42 -21.49
C ILE A 58 14.89 -10.50 -22.49
N PRO A 59 15.31 -10.45 -23.77
CA PRO A 59 14.80 -11.37 -24.79
C PRO A 59 15.14 -12.84 -24.54
N SER A 60 16.32 -13.13 -23.96
CA SER A 60 16.75 -14.50 -23.64
C SER A 60 15.78 -15.16 -22.66
N ASP A 61 15.38 -14.43 -21.64
CA ASP A 61 14.53 -14.96 -20.56
C ASP A 61 13.05 -14.77 -20.87
N ARG A 62 12.73 -13.88 -21.82
CA ARG A 62 11.36 -13.43 -22.13
C ARG A 62 10.69 -12.83 -20.89
N ILE A 63 11.44 -12.03 -20.16
CA ILE A 63 10.97 -11.34 -18.95
C ILE A 63 10.94 -9.84 -19.23
N LEU A 64 9.80 -9.21 -18.93
CA LEU A 64 9.64 -7.76 -18.89
C LEU A 64 9.66 -7.31 -17.43
N THR A 65 10.60 -6.44 -17.09
CA THR A 65 10.72 -5.81 -15.78
C THR A 65 10.25 -4.37 -15.84
N LEU A 66 9.40 -3.98 -14.88
CA LEU A 66 8.91 -2.62 -14.69
C LEU A 66 9.37 -2.09 -13.35
N ILE A 67 9.96 -0.90 -13.33
CA ILE A 67 10.33 -0.17 -12.11
C ILE A 67 9.38 1.01 -11.98
N LEU A 68 8.54 0.97 -10.95
CA LEU A 68 7.45 1.91 -10.70
C LEU A 68 7.74 2.72 -9.44
N PRO A 69 8.30 3.93 -9.57
CA PRO A 69 8.32 4.89 -8.47
C PRO A 69 6.93 5.47 -8.27
N MET A 70 6.44 5.37 -7.04
CA MET A 70 5.09 5.74 -6.64
C MET A 70 5.13 6.57 -5.35
N LYS A 71 4.11 7.41 -5.17
CA LYS A 71 3.88 8.13 -3.93
C LYS A 71 2.42 8.08 -3.52
N PHE A 72 2.18 8.07 -2.23
CA PHE A 72 0.88 8.38 -1.68
C PHE A 72 0.83 9.88 -1.36
N GLY A 73 -0.39 10.45 -1.36
CA GLY A 73 -0.62 11.78 -0.80
C GLY A 73 -0.53 11.73 0.72
N ASP A 74 -1.54 12.27 1.38
CA ASP A 74 -1.66 12.15 2.83
C ASP A 74 -2.37 10.82 3.15
N LEU A 75 -1.68 9.91 3.86
CA LEU A 75 -2.30 8.70 4.41
C LEU A 75 -2.80 9.00 5.82
N ARG A 76 -4.11 8.87 6.04
CA ARG A 76 -4.70 9.08 7.36
C ARG A 76 -5.02 7.77 8.05
N PHE A 77 -4.79 7.73 9.35
CA PHE A 77 -5.14 6.59 10.17
C PHE A 77 -5.76 6.97 11.50
N SER A 78 -6.53 6.05 12.05
CA SER A 78 -7.14 6.21 13.36
C SER A 78 -7.20 4.87 14.07
N TYR A 79 -6.92 4.87 15.37
CA TYR A 79 -7.07 3.70 16.24
C TYR A 79 -7.68 4.11 17.57
N ASN A 80 -8.46 3.22 18.15
CA ASN A 80 -8.77 3.28 19.58
C ASN A 80 -7.60 2.65 20.33
N PHE A 81 -7.01 3.38 21.27
CA PHE A 81 -5.96 2.85 22.14
C PHE A 81 -6.50 2.60 23.55
N HIS A 82 -6.03 1.51 24.14
CA HIS A 82 -6.09 1.27 25.57
C HIS A 82 -4.68 0.96 26.05
N SER A 83 -4.12 1.86 26.83
CA SER A 83 -2.80 1.71 27.38
C SER A 83 -2.86 1.47 28.88
N LYS A 84 -2.04 0.54 29.37
CA LYS A 84 -1.86 0.27 30.79
C LYS A 84 -0.37 0.30 31.11
N VAL A 85 0.03 1.27 31.93
CA VAL A 85 1.40 1.38 32.44
C VAL A 85 1.33 1.40 33.95
N THR A 86 1.84 0.33 34.56
CA THR A 86 1.81 0.13 36.02
C THR A 86 0.41 0.37 36.63
N PHE A 87 0.14 1.56 37.20
CA PHE A 87 -1.10 1.95 37.88
C PHE A 87 -1.99 2.90 37.07
N ILE A 88 -1.54 3.35 35.90
CA ILE A 88 -2.27 4.31 35.05
C ILE A 88 -2.83 3.56 33.86
N SER A 89 -4.15 3.62 33.72
CA SER A 89 -4.82 3.26 32.47
C SER A 89 -5.26 4.53 31.74
N SER A 90 -5.04 4.55 30.43
CA SER A 90 -5.54 5.60 29.56
C SER A 90 -6.23 4.96 28.36
N HIS A 91 -7.30 5.61 27.93
CA HIS A 91 -8.10 5.22 26.79
C HIS A 91 -8.33 6.45 25.94
N GLY A 92 -8.39 6.25 24.63
CA GLY A 92 -8.67 7.34 23.72
C GLY A 92 -8.57 6.93 22.28
N VAL A 93 -8.55 7.94 21.43
CA VAL A 93 -8.39 7.80 19.99
C VAL A 93 -7.08 8.44 19.58
N VAL A 94 -6.30 7.73 18.79
CA VAL A 94 -5.12 8.25 18.14
C VAL A 94 -5.39 8.41 16.66
N ASN A 95 -5.26 9.64 16.17
CA ASN A 95 -5.37 9.97 14.75
C ASN A 95 -3.99 10.32 14.24
N GLY A 96 -3.56 9.69 13.15
CA GLY A 96 -2.30 10.00 12.51
C GLY A 96 -2.47 10.40 11.05
N THR A 97 -1.51 11.15 10.57
CA THR A 97 -1.38 11.50 9.15
C THR A 97 0.06 11.30 8.77
N VAL A 98 0.28 10.57 7.67
CA VAL A 98 1.61 10.35 7.12
C VAL A 98 1.68 10.94 5.74
N LYS A 99 2.67 11.81 5.53
CA LYS A 99 2.83 12.56 4.29
C LYS A 99 4.08 12.09 3.56
N ASN A 100 4.09 12.28 2.24
CA ASN A 100 5.27 12.02 1.41
C ASN A 100 5.74 10.55 1.41
N VAL A 101 4.84 9.59 1.63
CA VAL A 101 5.19 8.17 1.55
C VAL A 101 5.55 7.83 0.12
N ARG A 102 6.80 7.42 -0.08
CA ARG A 102 7.34 7.03 -1.39
C ARG A 102 7.68 5.56 -1.41
N VAL A 103 7.46 4.98 -2.58
CA VAL A 103 7.58 3.56 -2.81
C VAL A 103 8.19 3.32 -4.17
N ASN A 104 9.17 2.42 -4.22
CA ASN A 104 9.62 1.80 -5.45
C ASN A 104 9.14 0.35 -5.52
N ALA A 105 8.37 0.03 -6.57
CA ALA A 105 7.98 -1.35 -6.85
C ALA A 105 8.66 -1.84 -8.12
N GLN A 106 9.25 -3.03 -8.06
CA GLN A 106 9.77 -3.74 -9.23
C GLN A 106 8.86 -4.92 -9.55
N LEU A 107 8.37 -4.96 -10.78
CA LEU A 107 7.49 -6.01 -11.28
C LEU A 107 8.19 -6.79 -12.38
N SER A 108 7.98 -8.09 -12.43
CA SER A 108 8.30 -8.90 -13.59
C SER A 108 7.04 -9.48 -14.22
N PHE A 109 7.08 -9.62 -15.53
CA PHE A 109 6.14 -10.41 -16.30
C PHE A 109 6.93 -11.42 -17.13
N ASP A 110 6.68 -12.70 -16.90
CA ASP A 110 7.27 -13.81 -17.65
C ASP A 110 6.33 -14.20 -18.80
N PHE A 111 6.78 -13.98 -20.03
CA PHE A 111 6.01 -14.32 -21.23
C PHE A 111 5.99 -15.83 -21.55
N ARG A 112 6.77 -16.65 -20.85
CA ARG A 112 6.73 -18.12 -20.99
C ARG A 112 5.58 -18.70 -20.19
N THR A 113 5.42 -18.23 -18.95
CA THR A 113 4.40 -18.72 -18.01
C THR A 113 3.16 -17.83 -17.97
N TYR A 114 3.21 -16.64 -18.57
CA TYR A 114 2.19 -15.58 -18.49
C TYR A 114 1.89 -15.16 -17.05
N GLN A 115 2.90 -15.22 -16.18
CA GLN A 115 2.77 -14.86 -14.78
C GLN A 115 3.42 -13.51 -14.51
N ALA A 116 2.75 -12.73 -13.66
CA ALA A 116 3.27 -11.49 -13.11
C ALA A 116 3.70 -11.70 -11.66
N ALA A 117 4.82 -11.10 -11.27
CA ALA A 117 5.29 -11.07 -9.90
C ALA A 117 5.66 -9.64 -9.47
N LEU A 118 5.51 -9.37 -8.17
CA LEU A 118 6.16 -8.25 -7.51
C LEU A 118 7.50 -8.78 -7.00
N ASP A 119 8.58 -8.46 -7.71
CA ASP A 119 9.93 -8.98 -7.43
C ASP A 119 10.54 -8.28 -6.21
N HIS A 120 10.40 -6.96 -6.18
CA HIS A 120 10.99 -6.13 -5.16
C HIS A 120 10.08 -4.95 -4.83
N TYR A 121 10.18 -4.52 -3.58
CA TYR A 121 9.44 -3.39 -3.05
C TYR A 121 10.33 -2.71 -2.01
N ASP A 122 10.48 -1.40 -2.14
CA ASP A 122 11.16 -0.58 -1.14
C ASP A 122 10.32 0.66 -0.81
N MET A 123 10.35 1.06 0.46
CA MET A 123 9.89 2.36 0.92
C MET A 123 11.11 3.24 1.10
N ASP A 124 11.49 3.96 0.05
CA ASP A 124 12.58 4.95 0.11
C ASP A 124 12.39 5.97 1.25
N ASP A 125 11.12 6.27 1.57
CA ASP A 125 10.74 7.23 2.59
C ASP A 125 9.41 6.83 3.23
N THR A 126 9.44 6.49 4.52
CA THR A 126 8.26 6.17 5.32
C THR A 126 7.38 7.39 5.59
N GLY A 127 7.83 8.59 5.20
CA GLY A 127 7.09 9.83 5.26
C GLY A 127 7.12 10.52 6.62
N ASP A 128 6.55 11.72 6.66
CA ASP A 128 6.43 12.52 7.87
C ASP A 128 5.17 12.11 8.65
N ILE A 129 5.36 11.53 9.84
CA ILE A 129 4.27 11.05 10.68
C ILE A 129 3.87 12.15 11.68
N THR A 130 2.64 12.64 11.57
CA THR A 130 2.01 13.51 12.56
C THR A 130 0.93 12.74 13.32
N VAL A 131 0.97 12.76 14.65
CA VAL A 131 0.01 12.04 15.49
C VAL A 131 -0.72 13.01 16.43
N LYS A 132 -2.03 12.86 16.55
CA LYS A 132 -2.91 13.60 17.46
C LYS A 132 -3.69 12.63 18.33
N PHE A 133 -3.53 12.77 19.65
CA PHE A 133 -4.25 11.95 20.62
C PHE A 133 -5.44 12.72 21.19
N HIS A 134 -6.54 12.02 21.36
CA HIS A 134 -7.76 12.51 21.99
C HIS A 134 -8.09 11.59 23.15
N GLY A 135 -8.08 12.11 24.38
CA GLY A 135 -8.27 11.33 25.60
C GLY A 135 -7.55 11.93 26.81
N ASN A 136 -7.57 11.19 27.94
CA ASN A 136 -6.93 11.64 29.18
C ASN A 136 -5.40 11.52 29.12
N LYS A 137 -4.71 12.49 29.75
CA LYS A 137 -3.25 12.65 29.93
C LYS A 137 -2.39 11.72 29.08
N ILE A 138 -1.88 12.28 27.99
CA ILE A 138 -0.88 11.67 27.12
C ILE A 138 0.47 11.72 27.83
N VAL A 139 1.28 10.68 27.67
CA VAL A 139 2.64 10.62 28.19
C VAL A 139 3.56 10.33 27.00
N ASP A 140 4.76 10.90 27.01
CA ASP A 140 5.73 10.83 25.89
C ASP A 140 6.01 9.40 25.39
N TRP A 141 5.95 8.39 26.28
CA TRP A 141 6.12 6.97 25.88
C TRP A 141 5.05 6.48 24.88
N LEU A 142 3.88 7.13 24.82
CA LEU A 142 2.81 6.75 23.89
C LEU A 142 3.14 7.20 22.46
N LEU A 143 3.89 8.30 22.28
CA LEU A 143 4.37 8.74 20.97
C LEU A 143 5.35 7.72 20.39
N ASP A 144 6.33 7.27 21.17
CA ASP A 144 7.31 6.25 20.75
C ASP A 144 6.63 4.93 20.40
N ALA A 145 5.61 4.54 21.17
CA ALA A 145 4.78 3.38 20.87
C ALA A 145 4.14 3.52 19.49
N MET A 146 3.54 4.67 19.19
CA MET A 146 2.82 4.91 17.93
C MET A 146 3.73 4.92 16.71
N THR A 147 4.97 5.40 16.81
CA THR A 147 5.94 5.31 15.71
C THR A 147 6.27 3.84 15.37
N LYS A 148 6.37 2.98 16.39
CA LYS A 148 6.54 1.53 16.19
C LYS A 148 5.30 0.88 15.58
N VAL A 149 4.09 1.28 16.02
CA VAL A 149 2.84 0.84 15.39
C VAL A 149 2.87 1.15 13.90
N PHE A 150 3.23 2.38 13.55
CA PHE A 150 3.24 2.81 12.17
C PHE A 150 4.13 1.88 11.32
N THR A 151 5.38 1.69 11.74
CA THR A 151 6.33 0.85 11.00
C THR A 151 5.89 -0.61 10.90
N VAL A 152 5.36 -1.19 11.98
CA VAL A 152 4.99 -2.62 12.02
C VAL A 152 3.67 -2.89 11.29
N PHE A 153 2.70 -1.99 11.36
CA PHE A 153 1.34 -2.23 10.84
C PHE A 153 1.10 -1.61 9.46
N PHE A 154 1.70 -0.47 9.13
CA PHE A 154 1.43 0.20 7.85
C PHE A 154 2.20 -0.44 6.71
N HIS A 155 3.43 -0.87 6.96
CA HIS A 155 4.25 -1.52 5.96
C HIS A 155 3.53 -2.71 5.28
N PRO A 156 3.02 -3.73 6.00
CA PRO A 156 2.33 -4.84 5.35
C PRO A 156 1.01 -4.45 4.69
N LEU A 157 0.33 -3.39 5.18
CA LEU A 157 -0.90 -2.89 4.57
C LEU A 157 -0.64 -2.23 3.23
N ILE A 158 0.37 -1.35 3.16
CA ILE A 158 0.76 -0.65 1.93
C ILE A 158 1.26 -1.66 0.88
N VAL A 159 2.09 -2.61 1.29
CA VAL A 159 2.54 -3.72 0.41
C VAL A 159 1.33 -4.51 -0.12
N GLY A 160 0.39 -4.87 0.76
CA GLY A 160 -0.81 -5.60 0.37
C GLY A 160 -1.67 -4.86 -0.66
N GLN A 161 -1.80 -3.54 -0.53
CA GLN A 161 -2.54 -2.70 -1.48
C GLN A 161 -1.83 -2.63 -2.82
N ILE A 162 -0.53 -2.42 -2.83
CA ILE A 162 0.27 -2.37 -4.06
C ILE A 162 0.20 -3.69 -4.79
N GLN A 163 0.39 -4.81 -4.09
CA GLN A 163 0.21 -6.14 -4.66
C GLN A 163 -1.19 -6.35 -5.25
N LYS A 164 -2.23 -5.85 -4.60
CA LYS A 164 -3.60 -5.94 -5.11
C LYS A 164 -3.78 -5.12 -6.38
N LEU A 165 -3.33 -3.87 -6.40
CA LEU A 165 -3.37 -3.00 -7.58
C LEU A 165 -2.62 -3.62 -8.76
N ILE A 166 -1.44 -4.19 -8.51
CA ILE A 166 -0.65 -4.90 -9.51
C ILE A 166 -1.44 -6.09 -10.06
N ARG A 167 -1.96 -6.97 -9.20
CA ARG A 167 -2.72 -8.15 -9.63
C ARG A 167 -3.95 -7.77 -10.46
N ASP A 168 -4.69 -6.75 -10.02
CA ASP A 168 -5.92 -6.34 -10.70
C ASP A 168 -5.61 -5.71 -12.06
N ASN A 169 -4.57 -4.89 -12.17
CA ASN A 169 -4.20 -4.23 -13.44
C ASN A 169 -3.46 -5.17 -14.41
N LEU A 170 -2.57 -6.03 -13.93
CA LEU A 170 -1.84 -6.96 -14.80
C LEU A 170 -2.74 -8.07 -15.34
N ARG A 171 -3.78 -8.48 -14.60
CA ARG A 171 -4.82 -9.35 -15.16
C ARG A 171 -5.51 -8.73 -16.37
N VAL A 172 -5.86 -7.45 -16.29
CA VAL A 172 -6.50 -6.73 -17.41
C VAL A 172 -5.55 -6.67 -18.61
N ILE A 173 -4.28 -6.33 -18.38
CA ILE A 173 -3.28 -6.27 -19.46
C ILE A 173 -3.02 -7.65 -20.07
N ALA A 174 -2.89 -8.70 -19.26
CA ALA A 174 -2.69 -10.07 -19.73
C ALA A 174 -3.90 -10.57 -20.54
N THR A 175 -5.13 -10.29 -20.11
CA THR A 175 -6.33 -10.62 -20.88
C THR A 175 -6.36 -9.87 -22.21
N GLN A 176 -6.02 -8.57 -22.23
CA GLN A 176 -5.96 -7.79 -23.47
C GLN A 176 -4.87 -8.28 -24.42
N LEU A 177 -3.69 -8.65 -23.91
CA LEU A 177 -2.63 -9.24 -24.73
C LEU A 177 -3.06 -10.59 -25.30
N ASN A 178 -3.71 -11.46 -24.52
CA ASN A 178 -4.23 -12.73 -25.01
C ASN A 178 -5.30 -12.52 -26.09
N GLU A 179 -6.21 -11.56 -25.92
CA GLU A 179 -7.20 -11.22 -26.95
C GLU A 179 -6.55 -10.69 -28.24
N LEU A 180 -5.50 -9.87 -28.13
CA LEU A 180 -4.75 -9.35 -29.28
C LEU A 180 -3.98 -10.46 -30.00
N ILE A 181 -3.33 -11.35 -29.23
CA ILE A 181 -2.62 -12.51 -29.77
C ILE A 181 -3.60 -13.44 -30.48
N HIS A 182 -4.77 -13.73 -29.89
CA HIS A 182 -5.82 -14.51 -30.56
C HIS A 182 -6.30 -13.86 -31.85
N LYS A 183 -6.46 -12.53 -31.90
CA LYS A 183 -6.84 -11.81 -33.12
C LYS A 183 -5.77 -11.81 -34.22
N ILE A 184 -4.51 -11.98 -33.86
CA ILE A 184 -3.39 -12.02 -34.81
C ILE A 184 -3.13 -13.46 -35.30
N ILE A 185 -3.30 -14.44 -34.43
CA ILE A 185 -3.03 -15.86 -34.72
C ILE A 185 -4.23 -16.55 -35.41
N ASP A 186 -5.45 -16.02 -35.26
CA ASP A 186 -6.64 -16.53 -35.97
C ASP A 186 -7.21 -15.47 -36.95
N PRO A 187 -6.60 -15.29 -38.15
CA PRO A 187 -7.09 -14.34 -39.16
C PRO A 187 -8.32 -14.85 -39.94
N THR A 188 -8.88 -16.02 -39.62
CA THR A 188 -9.90 -16.72 -40.42
C THR A 188 -11.37 -16.49 -40.04
N MET A 189 -11.73 -15.27 -39.65
CA MET A 189 -13.14 -14.82 -39.62
C MET A 189 -13.27 -13.44 -40.30
N LEU A 190 -12.89 -13.40 -41.58
CA LEU A 190 -13.37 -12.44 -42.58
C LEU A 190 -14.10 -13.24 -43.67
#